data_AF-A0A929I019-F1
#
_entry.id   AF-A0A929I019-F1
#
_cell.length_a   1.000
_cell.length_b   1.000
_cell.length_c   1.000
_cell.angle_alpha   90.00
_cell.angle_beta   90.00
_cell.angle_gamma   90.00
#
_symmetry.space_group_name_H-M   'P 1'
#
loop_
_entity.id
_entity.type
_entity.pdbx_description
1 polymer ?
#
loop_
_entity_poly.entity_id
_entity_poly.type
_entity_poly.pdbx_seq_one_letter_code
_entity_poly.pdbx_strand_id
1 'polypeptide(L)'
;MRRIKRVEKSISILMALILVMITAPVPSIFAAMIGTEAILVNQDTLNARDQLRSFLDRKDVQSQLTARGIDPAEAQARIDSLSDAEVIQIADKIDPLPAGGRFWGTVLYLAIIVFIVLVVLELLGYTDFI
;
A
#
# COMPACT_ATOMS: atom_id res chain seq x y z
N MET A 1 -38.40 35.26 -31.81
CA MET A 1 -38.43 34.78 -30.41
C MET A 1 -38.49 33.25 -30.22
N ARG A 2 -39.15 32.44 -31.08
CA ARG A 2 -39.28 30.97 -30.87
C ARG A 2 -38.02 30.12 -31.15
N ARG A 3 -37.08 30.59 -31.98
CA ARG A 3 -35.84 29.84 -32.31
C ARG A 3 -34.79 29.90 -31.19
N ILE A 4 -34.66 31.04 -30.49
CA ILE A 4 -33.70 31.22 -29.38
C ILE A 4 -34.05 30.28 -28.21
N LYS A 5 -35.34 30.24 -27.81
CA LYS A 5 -35.84 29.32 -26.76
C LYS A 5 -35.67 27.83 -27.11
N ARG A 6 -35.56 27.49 -28.40
CA ARG A 6 -35.35 26.10 -28.86
C ARG A 6 -33.88 25.69 -28.73
N VAL A 7 -32.96 26.62 -29.00
CA VAL A 7 -31.51 26.40 -28.84
C VAL A 7 -31.11 26.32 -27.36
N GLU A 8 -31.66 27.18 -26.51
CA GLU A 8 -31.46 27.11 -25.05
C GLU A 8 -31.91 25.76 -24.47
N LYS A 9 -33.06 25.25 -24.94
CA LYS A 9 -33.57 23.95 -24.50
C LYS A 9 -32.67 22.79 -24.95
N SER A 10 -32.13 22.84 -26.16
CA SER A 10 -31.18 21.82 -26.65
C SER A 10 -29.85 21.85 -25.89
N ILE A 11 -29.33 23.04 -25.55
CA ILE A 11 -28.09 23.19 -24.78
C ILE A 11 -28.28 22.66 -23.35
N SER A 12 -29.43 22.98 -22.72
CA SER A 12 -29.75 22.48 -21.38
C SER A 12 -29.88 20.97 -21.33
N ILE A 13 -30.48 20.34 -22.35
CA ILE A 13 -30.57 18.87 -22.46
C ILE A 13 -29.18 18.24 -22.65
N LEU A 14 -28.33 18.84 -23.48
CA LEU A 14 -26.95 18.38 -23.68
C LEU A 14 -26.14 18.44 -22.37
N MET A 15 -26.26 19.54 -21.63
CA MET A 15 -25.54 19.74 -20.37
C MET A 15 -26.01 18.78 -19.27
N ALA A 16 -27.32 18.53 -19.20
CA ALA A 16 -27.89 17.52 -18.29
C ALA A 16 -27.43 16.10 -18.64
N LEU A 17 -27.35 15.76 -19.94
CA LEU A 17 -26.86 14.46 -20.41
C LEU A 17 -25.40 14.22 -19.99
N ILE A 18 -24.55 15.24 -20.13
CA ILE A 18 -23.13 15.16 -19.73
C ILE A 18 -23.01 14.99 -18.21
N LEU A 19 -23.78 15.75 -17.43
CA LEU A 19 -23.79 15.62 -15.97
C LEU A 19 -24.22 14.23 -15.51
N VAL A 20 -25.24 13.64 -16.16
CA VAL A 20 -25.68 12.26 -15.87
C VAL A 20 -24.61 11.25 -16.24
N MET A 21 -23.88 11.41 -17.35
CA MET A 21 -22.78 10.50 -17.70
C MET A 21 -21.61 10.55 -16.70
N ILE A 22 -21.33 11.70 -16.09
CA ILE A 22 -20.26 11.84 -15.08
C ILE A 22 -20.69 11.26 -13.72
N THR A 23 -21.97 11.40 -13.38
CA THR A 23 -22.52 11.00 -12.06
C THR A 23 -23.16 9.62 -12.05
N ALA A 24 -23.36 9.02 -13.22
CA ALA A 24 -23.88 7.66 -13.32
C ALA A 24 -22.90 6.71 -12.62
N PRO A 25 -23.34 5.98 -11.59
CA PRO A 25 -22.50 4.95 -10.99
C PRO A 25 -22.22 3.91 -12.06
N VAL A 26 -20.98 3.87 -12.55
CA VAL A 26 -20.52 2.79 -13.41
C VAL A 26 -20.59 1.54 -12.54
N PRO A 27 -21.46 0.56 -12.82
CA PRO A 27 -21.35 -0.71 -12.11
C PRO A 27 -19.96 -1.22 -12.47
N SER A 28 -19.11 -1.39 -11.46
CA SER A 28 -17.89 -2.16 -11.58
C SER A 28 -18.32 -3.56 -11.99
N ILE A 29 -18.35 -3.82 -13.30
CA ILE A 29 -18.44 -5.15 -13.84
C ILE A 29 -17.14 -5.78 -13.40
N PHE A 30 -17.17 -6.44 -12.25
CA PHE A 30 -16.12 -7.32 -11.80
C PHE A 30 -15.96 -8.33 -12.92
N ALA A 31 -14.95 -8.07 -13.74
CA ALA A 31 -14.39 -9.02 -14.66
C ALA A 31 -14.30 -10.35 -13.92
N ALA A 32 -14.77 -11.41 -14.56
CA ALA A 32 -14.48 -12.76 -14.12
C ALA A 32 -12.95 -12.84 -13.89
N MET A 33 -12.53 -12.77 -12.63
CA MET A 33 -11.19 -13.15 -12.19
C MET A 33 -11.13 -14.65 -12.39
N ILE A 34 -10.66 -15.05 -13.55
CA ILE A 34 -10.21 -16.40 -13.81
C ILE A 34 -8.80 -16.19 -14.35
N GLY A 35 -7.79 -16.38 -13.49
CA GLY A 35 -6.37 -16.37 -13.87
C GLY A 35 -5.43 -15.49 -13.05
N THR A 36 -5.92 -14.70 -12.09
CA THR A 36 -5.05 -13.85 -11.25
C THR A 36 -4.90 -14.38 -9.82
N GLU A 37 -5.84 -15.18 -9.29
CA GLU A 37 -5.69 -15.75 -7.94
C GLU A 37 -4.46 -16.67 -7.83
N ALA A 38 -4.13 -17.46 -8.86
CA ALA A 38 -2.97 -18.34 -8.81
C ALA A 38 -1.63 -17.56 -8.84
N ILE A 39 -1.57 -16.43 -9.53
CA ILE A 39 -0.35 -15.62 -9.62
C ILE A 39 -0.16 -14.78 -8.35
N LEU A 40 -1.25 -14.22 -7.82
CA LEU A 40 -1.22 -13.45 -6.57
C LEU A 40 -0.84 -14.33 -5.37
N VAL A 41 -1.41 -15.53 -5.26
CA VAL A 41 -1.06 -16.48 -4.19
C VAL A 41 0.43 -16.83 -4.22
N ASN A 42 1.02 -17.03 -5.40
CA ASN A 42 2.47 -17.30 -5.50
C ASN A 42 3.33 -16.08 -5.13
N GLN A 43 2.86 -14.85 -5.37
CA GLN A 43 3.58 -13.65 -4.95
C GLN A 43 3.47 -13.42 -3.44
N ASP A 44 2.30 -13.65 -2.87
CA ASP A 44 2.04 -13.50 -1.43
C ASP A 44 2.84 -14.52 -0.61
N THR A 45 2.96 -15.77 -1.09
CA THR A 45 3.77 -16.80 -0.43
C THR A 45 5.27 -16.47 -0.46
N LEU A 46 5.78 -15.97 -1.58
CA LEU A 46 7.18 -15.55 -1.70
C LEU A 46 7.48 -14.36 -0.78
N ASN A 47 6.62 -13.35 -0.76
CA ASN A 47 6.73 -12.19 0.14
C ASN A 47 6.69 -12.62 1.62
N ALA A 48 5.77 -13.52 1.97
CA ALA A 48 5.63 -14.07 3.32
C ALA A 48 6.89 -14.84 3.76
N ARG A 49 7.48 -15.67 2.87
CA ARG A 49 8.75 -16.38 3.14
C ARG A 49 9.89 -15.40 3.36
N ASP A 50 10.02 -14.37 2.52
CA ASP A 50 11.09 -13.38 2.65
C ASP A 50 10.94 -12.52 3.92
N GLN A 51 9.71 -12.17 4.30
CA GLN A 51 9.43 -11.49 5.58
C GLN A 51 9.88 -12.35 6.77
N LEU A 52 9.52 -13.64 6.79
CA LEU A 52 9.94 -14.58 7.83
C LEU A 52 11.47 -14.73 7.90
N ARG A 53 12.13 -14.83 6.75
CA ARG A 53 13.60 -14.89 6.66
C ARG A 53 14.24 -13.64 7.22
N SER A 54 13.75 -12.47 6.85
CA SER A 54 14.25 -11.19 7.36
C SER A 54 14.07 -11.07 8.88
N PHE A 55 12.98 -11.63 9.42
CA PHE A 55 12.73 -11.65 10.85
C PHE A 55 13.70 -12.60 11.58
N LEU A 56 13.93 -13.80 11.04
CA LEU A 56 14.91 -14.75 11.58
C LEU A 56 16.35 -14.26 11.50
N ASP A 57 16.70 -13.46 10.50
CA ASP A 57 18.05 -12.93 10.33
C ASP A 57 18.42 -11.87 11.38
N ARG A 58 17.42 -11.33 12.11
CA ARG A 58 17.68 -10.34 13.15
C ARG A 58 18.46 -10.97 14.31
N LYS A 59 19.56 -10.31 14.71
CA LYS A 59 20.44 -10.77 15.80
C LYS A 59 19.72 -11.00 17.12
N ASP A 60 18.70 -10.21 17.44
CA ASP A 60 17.88 -10.37 18.64
C ASP A 60 17.02 -11.64 18.59
N VAL A 61 16.48 -11.99 17.42
CA VAL A 61 15.71 -13.24 17.20
C VAL A 61 16.64 -14.45 17.25
N GLN A 62 17.80 -14.41 16.59
CA GLN A 62 18.80 -15.50 16.65
C GLN A 62 19.30 -15.75 18.07
N SER A 63 19.57 -14.69 18.84
CA SER A 63 19.99 -14.81 20.23
C SER A 63 18.90 -15.44 21.09
N GLN A 64 17.63 -15.14 20.85
CA GLN A 64 16.50 -15.75 21.56
C GLN A 64 16.29 -17.21 21.18
N LEU A 65 16.44 -17.56 19.89
CA LEU A 65 16.37 -18.94 19.42
C LEU A 65 17.48 -19.80 20.05
N THR A 66 18.71 -19.29 20.01
CA THR A 66 19.87 -19.95 20.62
C THR A 66 19.70 -20.11 22.13
N ALA A 67 19.16 -19.08 22.82
CA ALA A 67 18.85 -19.15 24.24
C ALA A 67 17.79 -20.21 24.59
N ARG A 68 16.93 -20.58 23.62
CA ARG A 68 15.98 -21.69 23.74
C ARG A 68 16.52 -23.03 23.23
N GLY A 69 17.80 -23.08 22.85
CA GLY A 69 18.47 -24.28 22.34
C GLY A 69 18.13 -24.62 20.89
N ILE A 70 17.57 -23.68 20.12
CA ILE A 70 17.23 -23.85 18.71
C ILE A 70 18.34 -23.21 17.87
N ASP A 71 18.95 -23.99 16.99
CA ASP A 71 19.92 -23.47 16.01
C ASP A 71 19.18 -22.60 14.98
N PRO A 72 19.61 -21.34 14.74
CA PRO A 72 19.06 -20.50 13.68
C PRO A 72 19.01 -21.19 12.30
N ALA A 73 19.99 -22.02 11.98
CA ALA A 73 20.02 -22.76 10.71
C ALA A 73 18.89 -23.81 10.63
N GLU A 74 18.56 -24.45 11.75
CA GLU A 74 17.46 -25.40 11.85
C GLU A 74 16.10 -24.68 11.74
N ALA A 75 15.96 -23.51 12.36
CA ALA A 75 14.76 -22.68 12.25
C ALA A 75 14.50 -22.24 10.80
N GLN A 76 15.57 -21.90 10.06
CA GLN A 76 15.51 -21.56 8.64
C GLN A 76 15.06 -22.75 7.79
N ALA A 77 15.64 -23.93 8.00
CA ALA A 77 15.26 -25.15 7.30
C ALA A 77 13.79 -25.54 7.54
N ARG A 78 13.27 -25.29 8.74
CA ARG A 78 11.85 -25.50 9.06
C ARG A 78 10.94 -24.60 8.24
N ILE A 79 11.27 -23.32 8.08
CA ILE A 79 10.48 -22.39 7.25
C ILE A 79 10.44 -22.84 5.80
N ASP A 80 11.57 -23.32 5.28
CA ASP A 80 11.64 -23.82 3.90
C ASP A 80 10.82 -25.10 3.70
N SER A 81 10.62 -25.90 4.76
CA SER A 81 9.79 -27.11 4.74
C SER A 81 8.28 -26.86 4.87
N LEU A 82 7.86 -25.66 5.30
CA LEU A 82 6.45 -25.33 5.48
C LEU A 82 5.71 -25.23 4.15
N SER A 83 4.43 -25.61 4.15
CA SER A 83 3.56 -25.37 3.01
C SER A 83 3.27 -23.87 2.84
N ASP A 84 2.92 -23.49 1.63
CA ASP A 84 2.63 -22.11 1.25
C ASP A 84 1.53 -21.46 2.12
N ALA A 85 0.48 -22.21 2.44
CA ALA A 85 -0.59 -21.75 3.31
C ALA A 85 -0.15 -21.62 4.79
N GLU A 86 0.80 -22.42 5.25
CA GLU A 86 1.34 -22.32 6.60
C GLU A 86 2.29 -21.13 6.73
N VAL A 87 3.12 -20.86 5.72
CA VAL A 87 4.00 -19.70 5.74
C VAL A 87 3.20 -18.40 5.74
N ILE A 88 2.15 -18.28 4.92
CA ILE A 88 1.27 -17.10 4.96
C ILE A 88 0.66 -16.93 6.35
N GLN A 89 0.10 -18.00 6.94
CA GLN A 89 -0.48 -17.92 8.28
C GLN A 89 0.53 -17.52 9.37
N ILE A 90 1.78 -17.95 9.23
CA ILE A 90 2.84 -17.58 10.19
C ILE A 90 3.31 -16.15 9.91
N ALA A 91 3.44 -15.74 8.65
CA ALA A 91 3.75 -14.36 8.28
C ALA A 91 2.69 -13.40 8.80
N ASP A 92 1.40 -13.72 8.66
CA ASP A 92 0.28 -12.95 9.21
C ASP A 92 0.32 -12.86 10.74
N LYS A 93 0.83 -13.90 11.43
CA LYS A 93 0.96 -13.90 12.90
C LYS A 93 2.20 -13.17 13.38
N ILE A 94 3.26 -13.17 12.59
CA ILE A 94 4.48 -12.40 12.81
C ILE A 94 4.28 -10.96 12.34
N ASP A 95 3.24 -10.70 11.54
CA ASP A 95 2.98 -9.44 10.86
C ASP A 95 2.93 -8.29 11.86
N PRO A 96 3.98 -7.45 11.89
CA PRO A 96 3.90 -6.18 12.57
C PRO A 96 3.36 -5.17 11.54
N LEU A 97 2.13 -5.39 11.03
CA LEU A 97 1.50 -4.58 9.99
C LEU A 97 2.30 -4.48 8.68
N PRO A 98 1.65 -4.09 7.55
CA PRO A 98 2.37 -3.67 6.36
C PRO A 98 3.49 -2.72 6.80
N ALA A 99 4.66 -2.91 6.21
CA ALA A 99 5.81 -2.03 6.35
C ALA A 99 5.49 -0.58 5.95
N GLY A 100 4.68 0.11 6.74
CA GLY A 100 4.36 1.53 6.65
C GLY A 100 5.31 2.37 7.51
N GLY A 101 6.31 1.78 8.13
CA GLY A 101 7.07 2.44 9.20
C GLY A 101 8.37 3.09 8.77
N ARG A 102 9.14 2.48 7.85
CA ARG A 102 10.55 2.89 7.68
C ARG A 102 10.83 3.68 6.42
N PHE A 103 10.37 3.27 5.24
CA PHE A 103 10.60 4.07 4.04
C PHE A 103 9.62 5.24 3.96
N TRP A 104 8.31 4.96 3.91
CA TRP A 104 7.28 6.00 3.89
C TRP A 104 7.26 6.84 5.17
N GLY A 105 7.50 6.24 6.34
CA GLY A 105 7.63 6.98 7.60
C GLY A 105 8.85 7.90 7.65
N THR A 106 10.03 7.45 7.18
CA THR A 106 11.23 8.30 7.17
C THR A 106 11.12 9.41 6.12
N VAL A 107 10.57 9.11 4.93
CA VAL A 107 10.36 10.12 3.88
C VAL A 107 9.32 11.15 4.31
N LEU A 108 8.21 10.73 4.90
CA LEU A 108 7.18 11.65 5.40
C LEU A 108 7.71 12.49 6.58
N TYR A 109 8.45 11.87 7.50
CA TYR A 109 9.10 12.56 8.61
C TYR A 109 10.11 13.62 8.12
N LEU A 110 10.94 13.25 7.15
CA LEU A 110 11.91 14.17 6.54
C LEU A 110 11.20 15.31 5.80
N ALA A 111 10.15 15.02 5.04
CA ALA A 111 9.35 16.02 4.34
C ALA A 111 8.70 17.03 5.31
N ILE A 112 8.17 16.56 6.44
CA ILE A 112 7.59 17.43 7.47
C ILE A 112 8.64 18.33 8.11
N ILE A 113 9.83 17.80 8.43
CA ILE A 113 10.93 18.61 8.98
C ILE A 113 11.34 19.71 8.01
N VAL A 114 11.57 19.36 6.74
CA VAL A 114 11.94 20.34 5.71
C VAL A 114 10.86 21.41 5.57
N PHE A 115 9.58 21.02 5.57
CA PHE A 115 8.47 21.95 5.51
C PHE A 115 8.45 22.94 6.69
N ILE A 116 8.64 22.47 7.93
CA ILE A 116 8.67 23.34 9.12
C ILE A 116 9.85 24.32 9.06
N VAL A 117 11.02 23.85 8.64
CA VAL A 117 12.20 24.70 8.50
C VAL A 117 11.95 25.81 7.47
N LEU A 118 11.33 25.47 6.33
CA LEU A 118 10.98 26.46 5.30
C LEU A 118 10.00 27.51 5.83
N VAL A 119 8.95 27.10 6.55
CA VAL A 119 7.99 28.02 7.17
C VAL A 119 8.67 28.95 8.19
N VAL A 120 9.58 28.43 9.01
CA VAL A 120 10.31 29.25 9.99
C VAL A 120 11.25 30.24 9.29
N LEU A 121 11.94 29.81 8.23
CA LEU A 121 12.81 30.69 7.44
C LEU A 121 12.01 31.77 6.71
N GLU A 122 10.81 31.47 6.23
CA GLU A 122 9.88 32.43 5.66
C GLU A 122 9.39 33.45 6.71
N LEU A 123 8.96 33.00 7.89
CA LEU A 123 8.54 33.89 8.99
C LEU A 123 9.66 34.82 9.47
N LEU A 124 10.92 34.35 9.40
CA LEU A 124 12.10 35.14 9.72
C LEU A 124 12.58 36.02 8.55
N GLY A 125 11.94 35.93 7.37
CA GLY A 125 12.23 36.75 6.20
C GLY A 125 13.50 36.34 5.45
N TYR A 126 13.98 35.11 5.63
CA TYR A 126 15.17 34.60 4.93
C TYR A 126 14.85 34.05 3.53
N THR A 127 13.59 33.72 3.25
CA THR A 127 13.15 33.13 1.97
C THR A 127 11.71 33.52 1.63
N ASP A 128 11.43 33.76 0.35
CA ASP A 128 10.11 34.13 -0.19
C ASP A 128 9.69 33.05 -1.22
N PHE A 129 8.88 32.08 -0.78
CA PHE A 129 8.48 30.92 -1.58
C PHE A 129 6.99 30.93 -1.98
N ILE A 130 6.19 31.87 -1.44
CA ILE A 130 4.74 32.01 -1.69
C ILE A 130 4.46 33.23 -2.57
#